data_AF-A0A1V0B9F1-F1
#
_entry.id   AF-A0A1V0B9F1-F1
#
_cell.length_a   1.000
_cell.length_b   1.000
_cell.length_c   1.000
_cell.angle_alpha   90.00
_cell.angle_beta   90.00
_cell.angle_gamma   90.00
#
_symmetry.space_group_name_H-M   'P 1'
#
loop_
_entity.id
_entity.type
_entity.pdbx_description
1 polymer ?
#
loop_
_entity_poly.entity_id
_entity_poly.type
_entity_poly.pdbx_seq_one_letter_code
_entity_poly.pdbx_strand_id
1 'polypeptide(L)'
;MRVMAFFILLMVAGWAHAATVYRCEDAAGRAVFSQTPCSGSAAEEVQIRRNEIGGTLGPTEGYHREQELRRLSGERREIERRYERALSDIERGACREFNSTDLRTMIIKNQVVEGMTQADALRAWGRPSSVNGSQHAYHWPRGGSSYFYVRNGCVTTVQGTYQR
;
A
#
# COMPACT_ATOMS: atom_id res chain seq x y z
N MET A 1 -7.03 -72.43 25.07
CA MET A 1 -8.13 -72.46 24.07
C MET A 1 -8.97 -71.17 24.01
N ARG A 2 -9.30 -70.51 25.14
CA ARG A 2 -10.08 -69.26 25.15
C ARG A 2 -9.41 -68.04 24.48
N VAL A 3 -8.08 -67.92 24.57
CA VAL A 3 -7.31 -66.82 23.96
C VAL A 3 -7.23 -66.94 22.42
N MET A 4 -7.17 -68.17 21.91
CA MET A 4 -7.12 -68.44 20.47
C MET A 4 -8.46 -68.16 19.78
N ALA A 5 -9.57 -68.44 20.46
CA ALA A 5 -10.91 -68.07 19.97
C ALA A 5 -11.11 -66.55 19.88
N PHE A 6 -10.51 -65.79 20.81
CA PHE A 6 -10.59 -64.33 20.80
C PHE A 6 -9.79 -63.70 19.65
N PHE A 7 -8.63 -64.28 19.32
CA PHE A 7 -7.82 -63.83 18.17
C PHE A 7 -8.49 -64.13 16.83
N ILE A 8 -9.18 -65.26 16.69
CA ILE A 8 -9.93 -65.61 15.48
C ILE A 8 -11.14 -64.68 15.31
N LEU A 9 -11.85 -64.35 16.40
CA LEU A 9 -13.01 -63.44 16.34
C LEU A 9 -12.60 -62.00 15.96
N LEU A 10 -11.45 -61.52 16.44
CA LEU A 10 -10.91 -60.21 16.07
C LEU A 10 -10.46 -60.13 14.60
N MET A 11 -10.02 -61.24 14.00
CA MET A 11 -9.55 -61.24 12.61
C MET A 11 -10.68 -61.19 11.58
N VAL A 12 -11.88 -61.70 11.92
CA VAL A 12 -13.04 -61.69 11.02
C VAL A 12 -13.69 -60.30 10.93
N ALA A 13 -13.53 -59.46 11.96
CA ALA A 13 -14.09 -58.11 11.98
C ALA A 13 -13.35 -57.10 11.07
N GLY A 14 -12.22 -57.48 10.45
CA GLY A 14 -11.37 -56.60 9.64
C GLY A 14 -11.81 -56.40 8.19
N TRP A 15 -12.86 -57.07 7.72
CA TRP A 15 -13.34 -56.95 6.33
C TRP A 15 -14.30 -55.78 6.19
N ALA A 16 -13.78 -54.56 6.37
CA ALA A 16 -14.45 -53.35 5.90
C ALA A 16 -14.30 -53.28 4.38
N HIS A 17 -15.28 -53.79 3.63
CA HIS A 17 -15.31 -53.62 2.18
C HIS A 17 -15.43 -52.13 1.83
N ALA A 18 -14.51 -51.63 1.00
CA ALA A 18 -14.65 -50.32 0.36
C ALA A 18 -15.96 -50.33 -0.46
N ALA A 19 -16.85 -49.36 -0.21
CA ALA A 19 -18.11 -49.24 -0.92
C ALA A 19 -17.86 -48.73 -2.36
N THR A 20 -17.63 -49.64 -3.30
CA THR A 20 -17.68 -49.33 -4.74
C THR A 20 -19.14 -49.34 -5.20
N VAL A 21 -19.51 -48.38 -6.05
CA VAL A 21 -20.87 -48.27 -6.59
C VAL A 21 -20.82 -48.59 -8.08
N TYR A 22 -21.58 -49.59 -8.50
CA TYR A 22 -21.69 -50.03 -9.89
C TYR A 22 -22.98 -49.49 -10.51
N ARG A 23 -22.90 -49.02 -11.76
CA ARG A 23 -24.05 -48.74 -12.61
C ARG A 23 -24.41 -50.00 -13.38
N CYS A 24 -25.65 -50.44 -13.25
CA CYS A 24 -26.20 -51.59 -13.95
C CYS A 24 -27.43 -51.18 -14.76
N GLU A 25 -27.77 -51.95 -15.79
CA GLU A 25 -28.97 -51.74 -16.59
C GLU A 25 -29.96 -52.88 -16.34
N ASP A 26 -31.16 -52.53 -15.86
CA ASP A 26 -32.26 -53.47 -15.69
C ASP A 26 -32.80 -53.92 -17.06
N ALA A 27 -33.54 -55.03 -17.13
CA ALA A 27 -34.12 -55.58 -18.37
C ALA A 27 -35.03 -54.59 -19.12
N ALA A 28 -35.50 -53.54 -18.44
CA ALA A 28 -36.26 -52.42 -18.99
C ALA A 28 -35.40 -51.23 -19.45
N GLY A 29 -34.06 -51.37 -19.52
CA GLY A 29 -33.12 -50.31 -19.94
C GLY A 29 -32.92 -49.18 -18.92
N ARG A 30 -33.32 -49.38 -17.65
CA ARG A 30 -33.20 -48.37 -16.59
C ARG A 30 -31.90 -48.56 -15.81
N ALA A 31 -31.18 -47.46 -15.57
CA ALA A 31 -29.96 -47.48 -14.79
C ALA A 31 -30.27 -47.65 -13.29
N VAL A 32 -29.75 -48.72 -12.69
CA VAL A 32 -29.85 -49.03 -11.26
C VAL A 32 -28.45 -49.05 -10.67
N PHE A 33 -28.27 -48.44 -9.49
CA PHE A 33 -26.98 -48.38 -8.82
C PHE A 33 -26.93 -49.40 -7.69
N SER A 34 -25.87 -50.21 -7.65
CA SER A 34 -25.68 -51.29 -6.69
C SER A 34 -24.29 -51.24 -6.07
N GLN A 35 -24.17 -51.68 -4.81
CA GLN A 35 -22.88 -51.84 -4.12
C GLN A 35 -22.21 -53.19 -4.42
N THR A 36 -22.88 -54.06 -5.18
CA THR A 36 -22.36 -55.34 -5.65
C THR A 36 -22.47 -55.42 -7.18
N PRO A 37 -21.51 -56.04 -7.89
CA PRO A 37 -21.56 -56.18 -9.34
C PRO A 37 -22.80 -56.97 -9.77
N CYS A 38 -23.51 -56.48 -10.77
CA CYS A 38 -24.75 -57.10 -11.22
C CYS A 38 -24.48 -58.34 -12.09
N SER A 39 -25.10 -59.47 -11.76
CA SER A 39 -25.03 -60.68 -12.55
C SER A 39 -25.98 -60.58 -13.76
N GLY A 40 -25.44 -60.25 -14.93
CA GLY A 40 -26.17 -60.33 -16.21
C GLY A 40 -26.06 -59.13 -17.13
N SER A 41 -25.41 -58.04 -16.71
CA SER A 41 -25.12 -56.87 -17.56
C SER A 41 -23.72 -56.34 -17.27
N ALA A 42 -23.12 -55.62 -18.21
CA ALA A 42 -21.82 -54.96 -18.03
C ALA A 42 -21.90 -54.01 -16.82
N ALA A 43 -21.27 -54.41 -15.70
CA ALA A 43 -21.20 -53.59 -14.51
C ALA A 43 -20.10 -52.53 -14.71
N GLU A 44 -20.49 -51.27 -14.80
CA GLU A 44 -19.56 -50.16 -14.91
C GLU A 44 -19.32 -49.55 -13.52
N GLU A 45 -18.06 -49.50 -13.08
CA GLU A 45 -17.71 -48.89 -11.81
C GLU A 45 -17.82 -47.37 -11.90
N VAL A 46 -18.65 -46.78 -11.04
CA VAL A 46 -18.85 -45.33 -11.01
C VAL A 46 -17.83 -44.71 -10.07
N GLN A 47 -16.89 -43.97 -10.63
CA GLN A 47 -15.93 -43.17 -9.87
C GLN A 47 -16.64 -41.95 -9.26
N ILE A 48 -17.05 -42.05 -7.99
CA ILE A 48 -17.63 -40.92 -7.27
C ILE A 48 -16.51 -39.93 -6.94
N ARG A 49 -16.42 -38.84 -7.70
CA ARG A 49 -15.57 -37.71 -7.34
C ARG A 49 -16.15 -37.04 -6.12
N ARG A 50 -15.39 -37.00 -5.01
CA ARG A 50 -15.73 -36.14 -3.88
C ARG A 50 -15.77 -34.70 -4.39
N ASN A 51 -16.93 -34.07 -4.31
CA ASN A 51 -17.03 -32.63 -4.44
C ASN A 51 -16.59 -32.05 -3.10
N GLU A 52 -15.43 -31.38 -3.07
CA GLU A 52 -14.98 -30.62 -1.92
C GLU A 52 -15.84 -29.37 -1.79
N ILE A 53 -17.06 -29.54 -1.25
CA ILE A 53 -17.96 -28.44 -0.95
C ILE A 53 -17.47 -27.81 0.36
N GLY A 54 -16.43 -26.99 0.27
CA GLY A 54 -15.84 -26.31 1.42
C GLY A 54 -14.85 -25.25 0.95
N GLY A 55 -15.30 -24.00 0.86
CA GLY A 55 -14.41 -22.85 0.66
C GLY A 55 -13.53 -22.62 1.90
N THR A 56 -12.35 -22.03 1.69
CA THR A 56 -11.50 -21.63 2.81
C THR A 56 -12.08 -20.36 3.46
N LEU A 57 -12.06 -20.27 4.79
CA LEU A 57 -12.40 -19.04 5.52
C LEU A 57 -11.25 -18.02 5.54
N GLY A 58 -10.16 -18.31 4.82
CA GLY A 58 -8.98 -17.48 4.74
C GLY A 58 -9.08 -16.39 3.68
N PRO A 59 -8.19 -15.39 3.72
CA PRO A 59 -8.13 -14.40 2.66
C PRO A 59 -7.83 -15.07 1.32
N THR A 60 -8.55 -14.66 0.28
CA THR A 60 -8.33 -15.18 -1.06
C THR A 60 -6.98 -14.71 -1.61
N GLU A 61 -6.46 -15.40 -2.62
CA GLU A 61 -5.26 -14.95 -3.34
C GLU A 61 -5.42 -13.51 -3.88
N GLY A 62 -6.64 -13.16 -4.32
CA GLY A 62 -6.99 -11.81 -4.75
C GLY A 62 -6.82 -10.76 -3.64
N TYR A 63 -7.21 -11.09 -2.41
CA TYR A 63 -6.99 -10.21 -1.25
C TYR A 63 -5.50 -9.97 -0.99
N HIS A 64 -4.68 -11.02 -1.04
CA HIS A 64 -3.23 -10.88 -0.85
C HIS A 64 -2.58 -10.04 -1.94
N ARG A 65 -2.99 -10.24 -3.20
CA ARG A 65 -2.52 -9.43 -4.34
C ARG A 65 -2.87 -7.95 -4.19
N GLU A 66 -4.10 -7.65 -3.75
CA GLU A 66 -4.52 -6.27 -3.52
C GLU A 66 -3.74 -5.60 -2.39
N GLN A 67 -3.52 -6.32 -1.28
CA GLN A 67 -2.68 -5.86 -0.17
C GLN A 67 -1.26 -5.49 -0.62
N GLU A 68 -0.64 -6.35 -1.43
CA GLU A 68 0.71 -6.12 -1.94
C GLU A 68 0.75 -4.90 -2.87
N LEU A 69 -0.24 -4.75 -3.75
CA LEU A 69 -0.37 -3.56 -4.61
C LEU A 69 -0.51 -2.27 -3.80
N ARG A 70 -1.26 -2.30 -2.70
CA ARG A 70 -1.41 -1.16 -1.78
C ARG A 70 -0.08 -0.82 -1.10
N ARG A 71 0.68 -1.83 -0.65
CA ARG A 71 2.01 -1.66 -0.04
C ARG A 71 2.99 -1.01 -1.00
N LEU A 72 3.13 -1.59 -2.20
CA LEU A 72 4.03 -1.10 -3.25
C LEU A 72 3.66 0.33 -3.69
N SER A 73 2.37 0.64 -3.79
CA SER A 73 1.88 1.99 -4.09
C SER A 73 2.27 2.99 -3.00
N GLY A 74 2.20 2.59 -1.73
CA GLY A 74 2.66 3.39 -0.59
C GLY A 74 4.15 3.68 -0.64
N GLU A 75 4.96 2.65 -0.86
CA GLU A 75 6.42 2.77 -0.97
C GLU A 75 6.82 3.66 -2.13
N ARG A 76 6.18 3.51 -3.29
CA ARG A 76 6.43 4.36 -4.47
C ARG A 76 6.19 5.83 -4.15
N ARG A 77 5.08 6.17 -3.49
CA ARG A 77 4.76 7.54 -3.06
C ARG A 77 5.78 8.08 -2.06
N GLU A 78 6.31 7.23 -1.18
CA GLU A 78 7.32 7.64 -0.23
C GLU A 78 8.66 7.96 -0.91
N ILE A 79 9.09 7.08 -1.82
CA ILE A 79 10.30 7.27 -2.62
C ILE A 79 10.19 8.56 -3.44
N GLU A 80 9.05 8.80 -4.10
CA GLU A 80 8.79 10.01 -4.88
C GLU A 80 8.90 11.27 -4.02
N ARG A 81 8.24 11.30 -2.84
CA ARG A 81 8.37 12.42 -1.89
C ARG A 81 9.80 12.63 -1.42
N ARG A 82 10.57 11.56 -1.19
CA ARG A 82 11.97 11.66 -0.77
C ARG A 82 12.83 12.24 -1.89
N TYR A 83 12.60 11.81 -3.13
CA TYR A 83 13.28 12.31 -4.31
C TYR A 83 12.96 13.78 -4.55
N GLU A 84 11.69 14.19 -4.48
CA GLU A 84 11.29 15.60 -4.58
C GLU A 84 11.94 16.48 -3.51
N ARG A 85 12.00 16.01 -2.26
CA ARG A 85 12.73 16.73 -1.20
C ARG A 85 14.21 16.85 -1.52
N ALA A 86 14.86 15.76 -1.95
CA ALA A 86 16.27 15.79 -2.32
C ALA A 86 16.54 16.74 -3.50
N LEU A 87 15.66 16.77 -4.51
CA LEU A 87 15.73 17.74 -5.60
C LEU A 87 15.56 19.17 -5.08
N SER A 88 14.58 19.42 -4.22
CA SER A 88 14.39 20.73 -3.58
C SER A 88 15.60 21.14 -2.74
N ASP A 89 16.23 20.21 -2.04
CA ASP A 89 17.43 20.45 -1.24
C ASP A 89 18.63 20.82 -2.13
N ILE A 90 18.76 20.16 -3.29
CA ILE A 90 19.78 20.47 -4.31
C ILE A 90 19.49 21.82 -4.97
N GLU A 91 18.24 22.11 -5.34
CA GLU A 91 17.81 23.39 -5.94
C GLU A 91 17.96 24.56 -4.97
N ARG A 92 17.68 24.35 -3.67
CA ARG A 92 17.96 25.30 -2.59
C ARG A 92 19.46 25.51 -2.34
N GLY A 93 20.32 24.82 -3.10
CA GLY A 93 21.77 25.00 -3.20
C GLY A 93 22.33 26.06 -2.27
N ALA A 94 22.73 25.64 -1.07
CA ALA A 94 23.52 26.42 -0.13
C ALA A 94 22.91 27.76 0.38
N CYS A 95 21.58 27.88 0.49
CA CYS A 95 21.03 28.91 1.37
C CYS A 95 21.60 28.72 2.79
N ARG A 96 21.79 29.80 3.53
CA ARG A 96 22.34 29.74 4.88
C ARG A 96 21.42 28.90 5.77
N GLU A 97 21.99 27.96 6.52
CA GLU A 97 21.23 27.22 7.51
C GLU A 97 20.93 28.11 8.73
N PHE A 98 19.67 28.07 9.16
CA PHE A 98 19.20 28.71 10.38
C PHE A 98 18.63 27.64 11.31
N ASN A 99 18.84 27.79 12.61
CA ASN A 99 18.12 27.00 13.61
C ASN A 99 16.60 27.23 13.42
N SER A 100 15.79 26.18 13.54
CA SER A 100 14.33 26.25 13.35
C SER A 100 13.66 27.27 14.28
N THR A 101 14.17 27.45 15.50
CA THR A 101 13.66 28.41 16.47
C THR A 101 14.00 29.84 16.06
N ASP A 102 15.23 30.09 15.62
CA ASP A 102 15.67 31.41 15.17
C ASP A 102 14.95 31.80 13.88
N LEU A 103 14.83 30.87 12.92
CA LEU A 103 14.11 31.08 11.67
C LEU A 103 12.66 31.48 11.95
N ARG A 104 11.97 30.73 12.83
CA ARG A 104 10.60 31.04 13.23
C ARG A 104 10.50 32.40 13.90
N THR A 105 11.46 32.73 14.78
CA THR A 105 11.49 34.01 15.48
C THR A 105 11.66 35.17 14.50
N MET A 106 12.56 35.06 13.53
CA MET A 106 12.76 36.08 12.49
C MET A 106 11.51 36.26 11.63
N ILE A 107 10.87 35.16 11.21
CA ILE A 107 9.62 35.22 10.42
C ILE A 107 8.52 35.96 11.21
N ILE A 108 8.31 35.61 12.48
CA ILE A 108 7.28 36.26 13.33
C ILE A 108 7.59 37.74 13.55
N LYS A 109 8.87 38.11 13.65
CA LYS A 109 9.32 39.49 13.78
C LYS A 109 9.34 40.26 12.44
N ASN A 110 8.92 39.64 11.34
CA ASN A 110 8.98 40.19 9.97
C ASN A 110 10.41 40.60 9.57
N GLN A 111 11.40 39.80 9.94
CA GLN A 111 12.80 40.03 9.60
C GLN A 111 13.20 39.14 8.43
N VAL A 112 13.65 39.77 7.35
CA VAL A 112 14.27 39.09 6.20
C VAL A 112 15.77 39.38 6.27
N VAL A 113 16.57 38.32 6.24
CA VAL A 113 18.02 38.40 6.30
C VAL A 113 18.65 37.65 5.13
N GLU A 114 19.87 38.04 4.78
CA GLU A 114 20.64 37.37 3.74
C GLU A 114 20.87 35.89 4.09
N GLY A 115 20.75 35.04 3.08
CA GLY A 115 20.82 33.60 3.18
C GLY A 115 19.49 32.91 3.51
N MET A 116 18.41 33.64 3.86
CA MET A 116 17.07 33.03 3.94
C MET A 116 16.64 32.47 2.59
N THR A 117 15.79 31.44 2.61
CA THR A 117 15.13 31.01 1.38
C THR A 117 14.11 32.06 0.93
N GLN A 118 13.85 32.13 -0.37
CA GLN A 118 12.78 32.99 -0.92
C GLN A 118 11.45 32.70 -0.23
N ALA A 119 11.14 31.42 0.03
CA ALA A 119 9.92 31.03 0.71
C ALA A 119 9.85 31.57 2.15
N ASP A 120 10.93 31.52 2.91
CA ASP A 120 10.98 32.06 4.28
C ASP A 120 10.81 33.58 4.29
N ALA A 121 11.46 34.27 3.35
CA ALA A 121 11.36 35.71 3.21
C ALA A 121 9.92 36.15 2.86
N LEU A 122 9.26 35.44 1.96
CA LEU A 122 7.86 35.65 1.61
C LEU A 122 6.93 35.35 2.79
N ARG A 123 7.25 34.38 3.67
CA ARG A 123 6.48 34.16 4.90
C ARG A 123 6.67 35.27 5.92
N ALA A 124 7.85 35.91 5.96
CA ALA A 124 8.15 37.01 6.87
C ALA A 124 7.51 38.33 6.43
N TRP A 125 7.55 38.69 5.14
CA TRP A 125 7.03 39.98 4.65
C TRP A 125 5.69 39.88 3.91
N GLY A 126 5.24 38.67 3.60
CA GLY A 126 4.02 38.44 2.84
C GLY A 126 4.21 38.61 1.32
N ARG A 127 3.10 38.81 0.62
CA ARG A 127 3.10 38.93 -0.84
C ARG A 127 3.71 40.27 -1.27
N PRO A 128 4.72 40.27 -2.17
CA PRO A 128 5.31 41.51 -2.67
C PRO A 128 4.30 42.31 -3.50
N SER A 129 4.48 43.62 -3.54
CA SER A 129 3.71 44.53 -4.39
C SER A 129 4.04 44.31 -5.87
N SER A 130 5.31 44.06 -6.19
CA SER A 130 5.75 43.66 -7.52
C SER A 130 6.99 42.79 -7.47
N VAL A 131 7.20 41.99 -8.51
CA VAL A 131 8.40 41.15 -8.67
C VAL A 131 9.00 41.48 -10.04
N ASN A 132 10.27 41.87 -10.06
CA ASN A 132 11.01 42.18 -11.27
C ASN A 132 12.31 41.37 -11.33
N GLY A 133 12.27 40.25 -12.05
CA GLY A 133 13.37 39.30 -12.09
C GLY A 133 13.66 38.72 -10.70
N SER A 134 14.84 39.04 -10.16
CA SER A 134 15.26 38.62 -8.82
C SER A 134 14.77 39.54 -7.70
N GLN A 135 14.24 40.73 -8.01
CA GLN A 135 13.85 41.73 -7.03
C GLN A 135 12.39 41.53 -6.61
N HIS A 136 12.16 41.42 -5.30
CA HIS A 136 10.86 41.44 -4.67
C HIS A 136 10.64 42.80 -4.00
N ALA A 137 9.73 43.61 -4.55
CA ALA A 137 9.48 44.97 -4.10
C ALA A 137 8.19 45.05 -3.26
N TYR A 138 8.27 45.82 -2.18
CA TYR A 138 7.18 46.09 -1.25
C TYR A 138 6.97 47.59 -1.14
N HIS A 139 5.72 48.02 -1.30
CA HIS A 139 5.27 49.39 -1.04
C HIS A 139 4.36 49.36 0.18
N TRP A 140 4.78 50.03 1.25
CA TRP A 140 4.09 49.96 2.54
C TRP A 140 3.00 51.05 2.65
N PRO A 141 1.89 50.79 3.36
CA PRO A 141 0.79 51.75 3.47
C PRO A 141 1.17 53.09 4.11
N ARG A 142 2.12 53.08 5.05
CA ARG A 142 2.60 54.29 5.76
C ARG A 142 3.65 55.09 4.98
N GLY A 143 3.89 54.73 3.72
CA GLY A 143 4.98 55.26 2.93
C GLY A 143 6.29 54.53 3.26
N GLY A 144 7.13 54.37 2.24
CA GLY A 144 8.36 53.58 2.31
C GLY A 144 8.32 52.37 1.39
N SER A 145 9.48 52.00 0.87
CA SER A 145 9.65 50.83 0.03
C SER A 145 10.73 49.93 0.60
N SER A 146 10.54 48.63 0.47
CA SER A 146 11.54 47.65 0.85
C SER A 146 11.69 46.59 -0.22
N TYR A 147 12.90 46.08 -0.35
CA TYR A 147 13.29 45.19 -1.42
C TYR A 147 14.12 44.06 -0.86
N PHE A 148 13.92 42.86 -1.36
CA PHE A 148 14.94 41.82 -1.25
C PHE A 148 15.20 41.20 -2.61
N TYR A 149 16.42 40.69 -2.78
CA TYR A 149 16.88 40.11 -4.03
C TYR A 149 17.16 38.63 -3.84
N VAL A 150 16.74 37.81 -4.80
CA VAL A 150 16.89 36.35 -4.76
C VAL A 150 17.83 35.87 -5.86
N ARG A 151 18.78 35.00 -5.50
CA ARG A 151 19.63 34.27 -6.44
C ARG A 151 19.70 32.82 -6.00
N ASN A 152 19.49 31.89 -6.92
CA ASN A 152 19.47 30.45 -6.64
C ASN A 152 18.52 30.07 -5.48
N GLY A 153 17.36 30.72 -5.39
CA GLY A 153 16.38 30.48 -4.33
C GLY A 153 16.70 31.10 -2.97
N CYS A 154 17.85 31.77 -2.81
CA CYS A 154 18.28 32.39 -1.55
C CYS A 154 18.27 33.91 -1.64
N VAL A 155 17.94 34.58 -0.53
CA VAL A 155 18.03 36.03 -0.40
C VAL A 155 19.50 36.43 -0.36
N THR A 156 19.93 37.30 -1.28
CA THR A 156 21.32 37.78 -1.32
C THR A 156 21.49 39.17 -0.75
N THR A 157 20.44 39.99 -0.79
CA THR A 157 20.51 41.39 -0.38
C THR A 157 19.13 41.85 0.07
N VAL A 158 19.09 42.66 1.12
CA VAL A 158 17.87 43.24 1.67
C VAL A 158 18.07 44.75 1.81
N GLN A 159 17.10 45.53 1.32
CA GLN A 159 17.08 46.98 1.38
C GLN A 159 15.78 47.44 2.03
N GLY A 160 15.88 48.10 3.18
CA GLY A 160 14.73 48.50 3.98
C GLY A 160 14.28 47.42 4.96
N THR A 161 13.16 47.67 5.63
CA THR A 161 12.61 46.82 6.67
C THR A 161 11.10 46.71 6.53
N TYR A 162 10.51 45.72 7.18
CA TYR A 162 9.07 45.61 7.24
C TYR A 162 8.44 46.84 7.90
N GLN A 163 7.46 47.44 7.22
CA GLN A 163 6.69 48.57 7.74
C GLN A 163 5.20 48.26 7.62
N ARG A 164 4.49 48.38 8.74
CA ARG A 164 3.07 48.07 8.84
C ARG A 164 2.21 49.26 8.44
#